data_AF-A0A8T1H9M5-F1
#
_entry.id   AF-A0A8T1H9M5-F1
#
_cell.length_a   1.000
_cell.length_b   1.000
_cell.length_c   1.000
_cell.angle_alpha   90.00
_cell.angle_beta   90.00
_cell.angle_gamma   90.00
#
_symmetry.space_group_name_H-M   'P 1'
#
loop_
_entity.id
_entity.type
_entity.pdbx_description
1 polymer ?
#
loop_
_entity_poly.entity_id
_entity_poly.type
_entity_poly.pdbx_seq_one_letter_code
_entity_poly.pdbx_strand_id
1 'polypeptide(L)'
;MEEEEAWDEWEDDTAVSPPQPPVSSTLHGHEAKTQAHLTTLDSPSSDAGEWGFDLCQLEQEMSNLPAAYATPFSAPDTSTSSEETLLSMLDGLPTALQAGNERMRTLEALALVARLHVIAARGSFARGSFAQLQSDAQTSREQMESIKQELYKLSGEWGHRKLLETTLTASESQQLEEMTGLLHHALSAENEDLTLFQEVIDQLFEGLKEQKLVLSTNWLKGESESEGSETESYLNQVLAICSDEPGNTSRIPTLSEAEIFQDAKDIGRDKLLINGERVEGSRGYDAVVDALQRELELVLARQVGKTPEQTPMAVSNALQSVAMAVLHASNRTESGGSSYELLGKFLSNHEMDRVLLRPASARASPLEVHMDVGPYLETVPGSKEPTWAFGLRVKLSAVTRYLVCDAEDPTNELYEIETTFCNRLAFPVGLTPFHPLDTMRKDRGEVAVRLVLPTASPQGQE
;
A
#
# COMPACT_ATOMS: atom_id res chain seq x y z
N MET A 1 25.43 -44.30 22.55
CA MET A 1 24.10 -44.82 22.17
C MET A 1 23.21 -43.62 22.06
N GLU A 2 23.48 -42.66 21.17
CA GLU A 2 23.80 -42.76 19.72
C GLU A 2 22.71 -43.46 18.92
N GLU A 3 22.15 -42.67 18.01
CA GLU A 3 21.41 -42.92 16.75
C GLU A 3 20.69 -41.56 16.53
N GLU A 4 21.27 -40.49 15.94
CA GLU A 4 21.90 -40.34 14.62
C GLU A 4 21.16 -41.09 13.51
N GLU A 5 20.01 -40.55 13.10
CA GLU A 5 19.47 -40.80 11.77
C GLU A 5 19.98 -39.73 10.81
N ALA A 6 20.81 -40.22 9.91
CA ALA A 6 21.51 -39.53 8.86
C ALA A 6 20.54 -38.97 7.81
N TRP A 7 20.75 -37.69 7.49
CA TRP A 7 20.25 -37.10 6.26
C TRP A 7 21.17 -37.52 5.12
N ASP A 8 20.74 -38.50 4.33
CA ASP A 8 21.38 -38.86 3.07
C ASP A 8 21.28 -37.69 2.07
N GLU A 9 22.37 -36.95 1.97
CA GLU A 9 23.24 -36.93 0.79
C GLU A 9 22.51 -37.13 -0.56
N TRP A 10 22.30 -36.03 -1.29
CA TRP A 10 22.39 -36.06 -2.75
C TRP A 10 23.50 -35.10 -3.15
N GLU A 11 24.51 -35.70 -3.75
CA GLU A 11 25.86 -35.20 -3.94
C GLU A 11 25.99 -33.95 -4.81
N ASP A 12 27.08 -33.24 -4.48
CA ASP A 12 27.76 -32.18 -5.19
C ASP A 12 28.00 -32.46 -6.69
N ASP A 13 28.05 -31.38 -7.47
CA ASP A 13 29.14 -31.24 -8.44
C ASP A 13 29.74 -29.84 -8.33
N THR A 14 30.90 -29.81 -7.69
CA THR A 14 31.80 -28.68 -7.50
C THR A 14 32.40 -28.17 -8.81
N ALA A 15 32.49 -26.85 -8.95
CA ALA A 15 33.60 -26.20 -9.65
C ALA A 15 34.03 -24.94 -8.87
N VAL A 16 34.93 -25.17 -7.92
CA VAL A 16 35.69 -24.13 -7.20
C VAL A 16 36.75 -23.55 -8.14
N SER A 17 36.95 -22.24 -8.10
CA SER A 17 38.20 -21.60 -8.51
C SER A 17 38.55 -20.43 -7.57
N PRO A 18 39.84 -20.16 -7.34
CA PRO A 18 40.38 -19.68 -6.06
C PRO A 18 40.49 -18.15 -5.95
N PRO A 19 40.71 -17.59 -4.73
CA PRO A 19 40.90 -16.16 -4.52
C PRO A 19 42.34 -15.72 -4.81
N GLN A 20 42.52 -14.54 -5.40
CA GLN A 20 43.81 -13.84 -5.47
C GLN A 20 43.90 -12.70 -4.43
N PRO A 21 45.07 -12.50 -3.79
CA PRO A 21 45.28 -11.57 -2.66
C PRO A 21 45.59 -10.12 -3.11
N PRO A 22 45.60 -9.14 -2.18
CA PRO A 22 45.66 -7.71 -2.50
C PRO A 22 47.10 -7.27 -2.77
N VAL A 23 47.27 -6.32 -3.71
CA VAL A 23 48.53 -5.59 -3.88
C VAL A 23 48.30 -4.11 -3.57
N SER A 24 48.93 -3.68 -2.48
CA SER A 24 49.17 -2.30 -2.13
C SER A 24 50.29 -1.71 -3.01
N SER A 25 50.12 -0.48 -3.49
CA SER A 25 51.26 0.38 -3.82
C SER A 25 50.89 1.85 -3.71
N THR A 26 51.74 2.55 -2.98
CA THR A 26 51.73 3.94 -2.51
C THR A 26 52.25 4.94 -3.54
N LEU A 27 51.67 6.15 -3.51
CA LEU A 27 52.30 7.49 -3.59
C LEU A 27 53.35 7.83 -4.69
N HIS A 28 52.97 8.75 -5.59
CA HIS A 28 53.64 10.02 -5.96
C HIS A 28 52.81 10.65 -7.10
N GLY A 29 52.39 11.91 -7.10
CA GLY A 29 53.07 13.13 -6.68
C GLY A 29 53.20 14.01 -7.92
N HIS A 30 52.25 14.92 -8.16
CA HIS A 30 52.49 16.10 -8.99
C HIS A 30 51.56 17.24 -8.57
N GLU A 31 52.12 18.14 -7.78
CA GLU A 31 51.65 19.51 -7.65
C GLU A 31 51.80 20.23 -9.01
N ALA A 32 50.75 20.93 -9.43
CA ALA A 32 50.86 22.07 -10.32
C ALA A 32 49.92 23.17 -9.82
N LYS A 33 50.52 24.15 -9.14
CA LYS A 33 49.94 25.44 -8.79
C LYS A 33 49.31 26.09 -10.02
N THR A 34 48.04 26.44 -9.95
CA THR A 34 47.53 27.64 -10.63
C THR A 34 46.65 28.41 -9.66
N GLN A 35 47.02 29.67 -9.48
CA GLN A 35 46.54 30.59 -8.45
C GLN A 35 45.33 31.36 -8.99
N ALA A 36 44.33 31.55 -8.12
CA ALA A 36 43.37 32.65 -8.06
C ALA A 36 42.39 32.86 -9.23
N HIS A 37 41.11 32.55 -8.97
CA HIS A 37 40.10 33.61 -8.89
C HIS A 37 39.06 33.22 -7.82
N LEU A 38 39.14 33.91 -6.68
CA LEU A 38 38.07 33.93 -5.68
C LEU A 38 36.81 34.46 -6.35
N THR A 39 35.82 33.59 -6.51
CA THR A 39 34.41 33.99 -6.49
C THR A 39 33.85 33.26 -5.28
N THR A 40 33.57 34.00 -4.22
CA THR A 40 32.84 33.55 -3.05
C THR A 40 31.46 33.08 -3.55
N LEU A 41 31.35 31.77 -3.84
CA LEU A 41 30.07 31.10 -3.70
C LEU A 41 29.94 30.81 -2.22
N ASP A 42 28.97 31.44 -1.58
CA ASP A 42 28.52 31.04 -0.25
C ASP A 42 28.22 29.55 -0.30
N SER A 43 29.08 28.78 0.37
CA SER A 43 28.83 27.37 0.66
C SER A 43 27.49 27.29 1.38
N PRO A 44 26.55 26.42 0.97
CA PRO A 44 25.39 26.15 1.79
C PRO A 44 25.92 25.63 3.12
N SER A 45 25.56 26.32 4.20
CA SER A 45 25.92 25.94 5.54
C SER A 45 25.50 24.48 5.75
N SER A 46 26.50 23.63 6.01
CA SER A 46 26.36 22.31 6.60
C SER A 46 25.85 22.46 8.03
N ASP A 47 24.64 23.00 8.17
CA ASP A 47 23.86 22.84 9.37
C ASP A 47 23.04 21.57 9.18
N ALA A 48 23.07 20.70 10.19
CA ALA A 48 22.14 19.58 10.33
C ALA A 48 20.70 20.07 10.61
N GLY A 49 20.30 21.15 9.91
CA GLY A 49 19.04 21.86 10.01
C GLY A 49 18.02 21.23 9.06
N GLU A 50 17.16 20.44 9.69
CA GLU A 50 15.82 20.05 9.24
C GLU A 50 15.72 19.42 7.85
N TRP A 51 15.88 18.10 7.84
CA TRP A 51 15.24 17.28 6.82
C TRP A 51 13.73 17.25 7.07
N GLY A 52 13.06 18.25 6.50
CA GLY A 52 11.63 18.46 6.52
C GLY A 52 11.23 19.35 5.36
N PHE A 53 9.95 19.67 5.27
CA PHE A 53 9.45 20.64 4.29
C PHE A 53 9.98 22.03 4.67
N ASP A 54 10.86 22.60 3.84
CA ASP A 54 11.27 24.00 3.97
C ASP A 54 10.09 24.88 3.55
N LEU A 55 9.32 25.33 4.54
CA LEU A 55 8.12 26.15 4.33
C LEU A 55 8.45 27.49 3.67
N CYS A 56 9.67 28.03 3.85
CA CYS A 56 10.09 29.29 3.24
C CYS A 56 10.45 29.11 1.77
N GLN A 57 11.19 28.05 1.44
CA GLN A 57 11.46 27.67 0.05
C GLN A 57 10.14 27.36 -0.69
N LEU A 58 9.18 26.77 0.02
CA LEU A 58 7.86 26.46 -0.49
C LEU A 58 7.03 27.69 -0.84
N GLU A 59 6.94 28.64 0.08
CA GLU A 59 6.24 29.91 -0.16
C GLU A 59 6.87 30.65 -1.35
N GLN A 60 8.19 30.57 -1.49
CA GLN A 60 8.91 31.15 -2.62
C GLN A 60 8.61 30.43 -3.94
N GLU A 61 8.58 29.10 -3.97
CA GLU A 61 8.19 28.30 -5.13
C GLU A 61 6.74 28.59 -5.56
N MET A 62 5.81 28.65 -4.61
CA MET A 62 4.41 29.03 -4.84
C MET A 62 4.28 30.44 -5.42
N SER A 63 5.10 31.37 -4.94
CA SER A 63 5.08 32.78 -5.38
C SER A 63 5.66 32.98 -6.79
N ASN A 64 6.46 32.02 -7.27
CA ASN A 64 7.15 32.09 -8.57
C ASN A 64 6.35 31.46 -9.72
N LEU A 65 5.16 30.88 -9.45
CA LEU A 65 4.32 30.30 -10.48
C LEU A 65 3.60 31.39 -11.30
N PRO A 66 3.43 31.21 -12.63
CA PRO A 66 2.64 32.12 -13.44
C PRO A 66 1.21 32.21 -12.91
N ALA A 67 0.67 33.43 -12.79
CA ALA A 67 -0.67 33.73 -12.27
C ALA A 67 -1.84 33.07 -13.04
N ALA A 68 -1.57 32.24 -14.06
CA ALA A 68 -2.54 31.49 -14.83
C ALA A 68 -3.00 30.16 -14.18
N TYR A 69 -2.36 29.72 -13.08
CA TYR A 69 -2.82 28.56 -12.29
C TYR A 69 -3.58 28.93 -11.02
N ALA A 70 -3.81 30.22 -10.78
CA ALA A 70 -4.85 30.66 -9.88
C ALA A 70 -6.20 30.47 -10.59
N THR A 71 -6.81 29.29 -10.49
CA THR A 71 -8.22 29.15 -10.90
C THR A 71 -9.06 30.13 -10.09
N PRO A 72 -9.81 31.04 -10.74
CA PRO A 72 -10.86 31.75 -10.06
C PRO A 72 -11.97 30.74 -9.79
N PHE A 73 -12.23 30.49 -8.50
CA PHE A 73 -13.47 29.84 -8.08
C PHE A 73 -14.66 30.61 -8.69
N SER A 74 -15.56 29.86 -9.35
CA SER A 74 -16.91 30.23 -9.81
C SER A 74 -17.06 30.65 -11.29
N ALA A 75 -17.45 29.70 -12.14
CA ALA A 75 -18.49 29.88 -13.18
C ALA A 75 -19.03 28.51 -13.65
N PRO A 76 -20.31 28.41 -14.05
CA PRO A 76 -21.04 27.14 -14.21
C PRO A 76 -20.86 26.49 -15.59
N ASP A 77 -21.03 25.17 -15.60
CA ASP A 77 -21.38 24.25 -16.70
C ASP A 77 -21.06 24.68 -18.14
N THR A 78 -20.16 23.95 -18.82
CA THR A 78 -20.44 23.30 -20.11
C THR A 78 -19.30 22.41 -20.62
N SER A 79 -19.69 21.20 -21.05
CA SER A 79 -19.00 20.25 -21.94
C SER A 79 -17.75 19.51 -21.41
N THR A 80 -18.00 18.28 -20.93
CA THR A 80 -17.08 17.20 -20.55
C THR A 80 -16.32 16.59 -21.74
N SER A 81 -15.61 17.39 -22.54
CA SER A 81 -14.85 16.86 -23.71
C SER A 81 -13.45 17.46 -23.86
N SER A 82 -13.23 18.70 -23.41
CA SER A 82 -11.92 19.36 -23.47
C SER A 82 -11.03 19.04 -22.26
N GLU A 83 -11.61 18.78 -21.08
CA GLU A 83 -10.84 18.44 -19.87
C GLU A 83 -10.17 17.07 -19.94
N GLU A 84 -10.83 16.02 -20.43
CA GLU A 84 -10.19 14.70 -20.62
C GLU A 84 -9.09 14.73 -21.69
N THR A 85 -9.24 15.60 -22.70
CA THR A 85 -8.22 15.81 -23.73
C THR A 85 -7.02 16.58 -23.19
N LEU A 86 -7.22 17.51 -22.24
CA LEU A 86 -6.15 18.22 -21.56
C LEU A 86 -5.45 17.35 -20.50
N LEU A 87 -6.20 16.51 -19.79
CA LEU A 87 -5.68 15.53 -18.84
C LEU A 87 -4.83 14.45 -19.54
N SER A 88 -5.22 13.99 -20.73
CA SER A 88 -4.40 13.07 -21.54
C SER A 88 -3.18 13.75 -22.19
N MET A 89 -3.19 15.08 -22.36
CA MET A 89 -2.00 15.84 -22.77
C MET A 89 -1.04 16.14 -21.60
N LEU A 90 -1.48 16.02 -20.34
CA LEU A 90 -0.61 16.14 -19.17
C LEU A 90 0.34 14.93 -19.03
N ASP A 91 -0.05 13.75 -19.50
CA ASP A 91 0.82 12.55 -19.58
C ASP A 91 1.98 12.71 -20.57
N GLY A 92 1.96 13.75 -21.42
CA GLY A 92 3.02 14.10 -22.38
C GLY A 92 3.93 15.25 -21.93
N LEU A 93 3.79 15.76 -20.71
CA LEU A 93 4.66 16.84 -20.20
C LEU A 93 6.08 16.32 -19.89
N PRO A 94 7.11 17.17 -20.02
CA PRO A 94 8.45 16.85 -19.51
C PRO A 94 8.37 16.38 -18.06
N THR A 95 9.08 15.30 -17.72
CA THR A 95 9.07 14.64 -16.39
C THR A 95 9.26 15.61 -15.22
N ALA A 96 9.98 16.72 -15.43
CA ALA A 96 10.17 17.78 -14.44
C ALA A 96 8.89 18.58 -14.11
N LEU A 97 8.01 18.83 -15.09
CA LEU A 97 6.73 19.53 -14.87
C LEU A 97 5.69 18.62 -14.22
N GLN A 98 5.71 17.32 -14.53
CA GLN A 98 4.88 16.32 -13.86
C GLN A 98 5.25 16.19 -12.38
N ALA A 99 6.56 16.05 -12.09
CA ALA A 99 7.07 16.01 -10.71
C ALA A 99 6.76 17.30 -9.92
N GLY A 100 6.80 18.47 -10.57
CA GLY A 100 6.42 19.74 -9.94
C GLY A 100 4.94 19.81 -9.57
N ASN A 101 4.05 19.33 -10.44
CA ASN A 101 2.61 19.28 -10.18
C ASN A 101 2.26 18.28 -9.07
N GLU A 102 2.87 17.09 -9.08
CA GLU A 102 2.73 16.09 -8.02
C GLU A 102 3.15 16.66 -6.67
N ARG A 103 4.33 17.30 -6.61
CA ARG A 103 4.82 17.96 -5.41
C ARG A 103 3.83 19.01 -4.90
N MET A 104 3.31 19.88 -5.77
CA MET A 104 2.33 20.90 -5.38
C MET A 104 1.06 20.30 -4.77
N ARG A 105 0.51 19.23 -5.36
CA ARG A 105 -0.66 18.53 -4.82
C ARG A 105 -0.38 17.90 -3.45
N THR A 106 0.80 17.30 -3.30
CA THR A 106 1.23 16.69 -2.04
C THR A 106 1.37 17.75 -0.93
N LEU A 107 1.86 18.94 -1.26
CA LEU A 107 1.98 20.06 -0.32
C LEU A 107 0.64 20.69 0.04
N GLU A 108 -0.25 20.85 -0.93
CA GLU A 108 -1.62 21.29 -0.69
C GLU A 108 -2.32 20.35 0.29
N ALA A 109 -2.20 19.04 0.07
CA ALA A 109 -2.72 18.04 0.99
C ALA A 109 -2.13 18.16 2.40
N LEU A 110 -0.80 18.33 2.52
CA LEU A 110 -0.14 18.52 3.81
C LEU A 110 -0.69 19.76 4.55
N ALA A 111 -0.82 20.88 3.83
CA ALA A 111 -1.34 22.12 4.40
C ALA A 111 -2.80 21.97 4.87
N LEU A 112 -3.63 21.25 4.12
CA LEU A 112 -5.02 20.95 4.47
C LEU A 112 -5.10 20.07 5.73
N VAL A 113 -4.29 19.02 5.82
CA VAL A 113 -4.22 18.15 7.01
C VAL A 113 -3.77 18.95 8.24
N ALA A 114 -2.70 19.77 8.11
CA ALA A 114 -2.22 20.62 9.19
C ALA A 114 -3.29 21.63 9.65
N ARG A 115 -3.98 22.27 8.71
CA ARG A 115 -5.07 23.22 9.00
C ARG A 115 -6.22 22.55 9.74
N LEU A 116 -6.60 21.33 9.34
CA LEU A 116 -7.66 20.57 10.00
C LEU A 116 -7.31 20.29 11.46
N HIS A 117 -6.08 19.85 11.73
CA HIS A 117 -5.56 19.56 13.07
C HIS A 117 -5.50 20.79 13.97
N VAL A 118 -5.09 21.95 13.44
CA VAL A 118 -5.08 23.22 14.18
C VAL A 118 -6.50 23.63 14.58
N ILE A 119 -7.48 23.49 13.68
CA ILE A 119 -8.89 23.79 13.97
C ILE A 119 -9.44 22.82 15.03
N ALA A 120 -9.17 21.52 14.90
CA ALA A 120 -9.60 20.50 15.85
C ALA A 120 -9.02 20.70 17.26
N ALA A 121 -7.73 21.04 17.35
CA ALA A 121 -7.06 21.37 18.61
C ALA A 121 -7.71 22.59 19.27
N ARG A 122 -7.90 23.69 18.53
CA ARG A 122 -8.57 24.91 19.03
C ARG A 122 -9.99 24.63 19.53
N GLY A 123 -10.73 23.78 18.83
CA GLY A 123 -12.07 23.35 19.25
C GLY A 123 -12.08 22.59 20.57
N SER A 124 -11.05 21.76 20.80
CA SER A 124 -10.89 21.00 22.06
C SER A 124 -10.55 21.91 23.25
N PHE A 125 -9.70 22.93 23.05
CA PHE A 125 -9.39 23.92 24.10
C PHE A 125 -10.55 24.88 24.40
N ALA A 126 -11.38 25.20 23.40
CA ALA A 126 -12.55 26.07 23.58
C ALA A 126 -13.66 25.43 24.44
N ARG A 127 -13.82 24.09 24.40
CA ARG A 127 -14.75 23.37 25.30
C ARG A 127 -14.28 23.33 26.77
N GLY A 128 -13.00 23.54 27.04
CA GLY A 128 -12.42 23.39 28.38
C GLY A 128 -12.26 24.68 29.20
N SER A 129 -12.04 25.85 28.58
CA SER A 129 -11.81 27.09 29.36
C SER A 129 -11.92 28.43 28.60
N PHE A 130 -11.91 28.43 27.27
CA PHE A 130 -11.87 29.67 26.46
C PHE A 130 -13.09 29.81 25.53
N ALA A 131 -14.26 30.07 26.11
CA ALA A 131 -15.49 30.31 25.36
C ALA A 131 -15.57 31.70 24.66
N GLN A 132 -14.55 32.56 24.82
CA GLN A 132 -14.62 33.96 24.37
C GLN A 132 -14.12 34.23 22.94
N LEU A 133 -13.66 33.21 22.21
CA LEU A 133 -13.19 33.35 20.81
C LEU A 133 -14.17 32.83 19.76
N GLN A 134 -15.36 32.35 20.14
CA GLN A 134 -16.37 31.87 19.19
C GLN A 134 -17.43 32.94 18.92
N SER A 135 -17.16 33.85 17.98
CA SER A 135 -18.23 34.55 17.26
C SER A 135 -18.70 33.79 16.02
N ASP A 136 -18.09 32.65 15.67
CA ASP A 136 -18.18 32.07 14.33
C ASP A 136 -18.11 30.52 14.31
N ALA A 137 -18.90 29.87 15.18
CA ALA A 137 -18.94 28.40 15.25
C ALA A 137 -19.48 27.73 13.97
N GLN A 138 -20.34 28.41 13.22
CA GLN A 138 -20.96 27.88 12.00
C GLN A 138 -20.02 27.94 10.79
N THR A 139 -19.30 29.05 10.63
CA THR A 139 -18.27 29.21 9.58
C THR A 139 -17.09 28.26 9.80
N SER A 140 -16.72 27.96 11.06
CA SER A 140 -15.71 26.94 11.38
C SER A 140 -16.12 25.53 10.94
N ARG A 141 -17.40 25.15 11.10
CA ARG A 141 -17.91 23.84 10.70
C ARG A 141 -17.97 23.69 9.18
N GLU A 142 -18.45 24.71 8.46
CA GLU A 142 -18.48 24.72 6.99
C GLU A 142 -17.06 24.67 6.40
N GLN A 143 -16.10 25.36 7.01
CA GLN A 143 -14.69 25.28 6.64
C GLN A 143 -14.11 23.88 6.87
N MET A 144 -14.42 23.21 7.98
CA MET A 144 -13.95 21.83 8.23
C MET A 144 -14.50 20.85 7.20
N GLU A 145 -15.78 20.94 6.85
CA GLU A 145 -16.37 20.06 5.85
C GLU A 145 -15.81 20.30 4.44
N SER A 146 -15.57 21.56 4.07
CA SER A 146 -14.87 21.90 2.82
C SER A 146 -13.45 21.32 2.77
N ILE A 147 -12.69 21.42 3.87
CA ILE A 147 -11.34 20.83 3.96
C ILE A 147 -11.40 19.30 3.81
N LYS A 148 -12.35 18.64 4.49
CA LYS A 148 -12.52 17.18 4.39
C LYS A 148 -12.85 16.75 2.96
N GLN A 149 -13.72 17.48 2.26
CA GLN A 149 -14.07 17.17 0.87
C GLN A 149 -12.85 17.22 -0.06
N GLU A 150 -12.00 18.24 0.08
CA GLU A 150 -10.78 18.32 -0.73
C GLU A 150 -9.78 17.21 -0.34
N LEU A 151 -9.67 16.87 0.95
CA LEU A 151 -8.85 15.74 1.40
C LEU A 151 -9.34 14.40 0.86
N TYR A 152 -10.66 14.16 0.76
CA TYR A 152 -11.21 12.96 0.11
C TYR A 152 -10.80 12.90 -1.36
N LYS A 153 -10.82 14.02 -2.07
CA LYS A 153 -10.40 14.10 -3.47
C LYS A 153 -8.90 13.84 -3.64
N LEU A 154 -8.05 14.42 -2.78
CA LEU A 154 -6.60 14.25 -2.83
C LEU A 154 -6.11 12.88 -2.32
N SER A 155 -6.86 12.25 -1.41
CA SER A 155 -6.54 10.92 -0.90
C SER A 155 -7.03 9.80 -1.81
N GLY A 156 -8.07 10.03 -2.61
CA GLY A 156 -8.70 9.00 -3.42
C GLY A 156 -9.17 7.83 -2.54
N GLU A 157 -8.73 6.61 -2.88
CA GLU A 157 -9.07 5.42 -2.11
C GLU A 157 -8.56 5.46 -0.65
N TRP A 158 -7.50 6.22 -0.36
CA TRP A 158 -6.93 6.36 1.00
C TRP A 158 -7.83 7.16 1.95
N GLY A 159 -8.84 7.84 1.43
CA GLY A 159 -9.90 8.49 2.20
C GLY A 159 -11.10 7.58 2.47
N HIS A 160 -11.18 6.37 1.92
CA HIS A 160 -12.39 5.55 2.07
C HIS A 160 -12.43 4.84 3.43
N ARG A 161 -13.32 5.31 4.32
CA ARG A 161 -13.50 4.73 5.67
C ARG A 161 -13.77 3.23 5.67
N LYS A 162 -14.51 2.71 4.68
CA LYS A 162 -14.83 1.28 4.56
C LYS A 162 -13.58 0.39 4.57
N LEU A 163 -12.47 0.87 4.03
CA LEU A 163 -11.23 0.10 3.93
C LEU A 163 -10.47 0.02 5.26
N LEU A 164 -10.87 0.83 6.25
CA LEU A 164 -10.40 0.74 7.64
C LEU A 164 -11.26 -0.19 8.50
N GLU A 165 -12.44 -0.59 8.02
CA GLU A 165 -13.36 -1.41 8.81
C GLU A 165 -12.83 -2.85 8.92
N THR A 166 -12.66 -3.30 10.16
CA THR A 166 -12.16 -4.64 10.49
C THR A 166 -13.25 -5.71 10.46
N THR A 167 -14.51 -5.31 10.41
CA THR A 167 -15.67 -6.19 10.35
C THR A 167 -16.44 -5.99 9.04
N LEU A 168 -17.07 -7.07 8.55
CA LEU A 168 -18.01 -6.99 7.45
C LEU A 168 -19.30 -6.31 7.92
N THR A 169 -19.94 -5.54 7.05
CA THR A 169 -21.28 -5.04 7.34
C THR A 169 -22.29 -6.19 7.29
N ALA A 170 -23.38 -6.11 8.05
CA ALA A 170 -24.39 -7.18 8.08
C ALA A 170 -24.97 -7.50 6.68
N SER A 171 -25.08 -6.48 5.82
CA SER A 171 -25.53 -6.66 4.44
C SER A 171 -24.51 -7.39 3.58
N GLU A 172 -23.21 -7.12 3.75
CA GLU A 172 -22.15 -7.82 3.01
C GLU A 172 -22.06 -9.27 3.45
N SER A 173 -22.13 -9.54 4.77
CA SER A 173 -22.14 -10.91 5.30
C SER A 173 -23.34 -11.70 4.77
N GLN A 174 -24.55 -11.12 4.82
CA GLN A 174 -25.75 -11.78 4.31
C GLN A 174 -25.66 -12.08 2.82
N GLN A 175 -25.20 -11.12 2.00
CA GLN A 175 -25.04 -11.34 0.57
C GLN A 175 -24.04 -12.47 0.28
N LEU A 176 -22.93 -12.52 1.02
CA LEU A 176 -21.94 -13.59 0.87
C LEU A 176 -22.50 -14.95 1.28
N GLU A 177 -23.25 -15.02 2.37
CA GLU A 177 -23.91 -16.25 2.82
C GLU A 177 -24.97 -16.76 1.83
N GLU A 178 -25.72 -15.85 1.20
CA GLU A 178 -26.67 -16.20 0.14
C GLU A 178 -25.96 -16.76 -1.09
N MET A 179 -24.87 -16.11 -1.53
CA MET A 179 -24.07 -16.54 -2.69
C MET A 179 -23.39 -17.89 -2.45
N THR A 180 -22.74 -18.07 -1.30
CA THR A 180 -22.11 -19.35 -0.95
C THR A 180 -23.15 -20.43 -0.72
N GLY A 181 -24.30 -20.11 -0.12
CA GLY A 181 -25.40 -21.04 0.06
C GLY A 181 -25.90 -21.64 -1.26
N LEU A 182 -26.03 -20.83 -2.32
CA LEU A 182 -26.41 -21.31 -3.65
C LEU A 182 -25.35 -22.24 -4.26
N LEU A 183 -24.07 -21.88 -4.18
CA LEU A 183 -22.96 -22.70 -4.68
C LEU A 183 -22.84 -24.02 -3.91
N HIS A 184 -22.96 -23.96 -2.58
CA HIS A 184 -22.84 -25.13 -1.71
C HIS A 184 -24.01 -26.09 -1.89
N HIS A 185 -25.22 -25.57 -2.15
CA HIS A 185 -26.37 -26.39 -2.53
C HIS A 185 -26.17 -27.07 -3.90
N ALA A 186 -25.58 -26.37 -4.87
CA ALA A 186 -25.25 -26.96 -6.16
C ALA A 186 -24.23 -28.10 -6.04
N LEU A 187 -23.35 -28.06 -5.04
CA LEU A 187 -22.38 -29.11 -4.71
C LEU A 187 -22.93 -30.23 -3.79
N SER A 188 -24.21 -30.19 -3.43
CA SER A 188 -24.80 -31.18 -2.52
C SER A 188 -24.90 -32.58 -3.14
N ALA A 189 -25.09 -33.59 -2.29
CA ALA A 189 -25.14 -35.00 -2.70
C ALA A 189 -26.23 -35.32 -3.75
N GLU A 190 -27.23 -34.46 -3.90
CA GLU A 190 -28.36 -34.64 -4.82
C GLU A 190 -27.98 -34.36 -6.29
N ASN A 191 -26.88 -33.65 -6.54
CA ASN A 191 -26.41 -33.32 -7.88
C ASN A 191 -25.16 -34.13 -8.20
N GLU A 192 -25.30 -35.30 -8.82
CA GLU A 192 -24.16 -36.17 -9.19
C GLU A 192 -23.26 -35.52 -10.26
N ASP A 193 -23.81 -34.73 -11.17
CA ASP A 193 -23.07 -33.99 -12.19
C ASP A 193 -22.78 -32.55 -11.79
N LEU A 194 -21.54 -32.08 -12.01
CA LEU A 194 -21.11 -30.70 -11.70
C LEU A 194 -21.72 -29.63 -12.63
N THR A 195 -22.79 -29.96 -13.35
CA THR A 195 -23.48 -29.09 -14.31
C THR A 195 -24.20 -27.96 -13.61
N LEU A 196 -24.95 -28.25 -12.54
CA LEU A 196 -25.63 -27.22 -11.76
C LEU A 196 -24.64 -26.25 -11.10
N PHE A 197 -23.50 -26.75 -10.63
CA PHE A 197 -22.44 -25.92 -10.09
C PHE A 197 -21.88 -24.95 -11.15
N GLN A 198 -21.63 -25.44 -12.37
CA GLN A 198 -21.19 -24.62 -13.51
C GLN A 198 -22.24 -23.56 -13.88
N GLU A 199 -23.52 -23.92 -13.94
CA GLU A 199 -24.59 -22.96 -14.23
C GLU A 199 -24.70 -21.86 -13.18
N VAL A 200 -24.61 -22.22 -11.89
CA VAL A 200 -24.71 -21.25 -10.78
C VAL A 200 -23.50 -20.32 -10.76
N ILE A 201 -22.28 -20.82 -10.95
CA ILE A 201 -21.09 -19.97 -10.94
C ILE A 201 -21.08 -19.01 -12.13
N ASP A 202 -21.47 -19.47 -13.32
CA ASP A 202 -21.57 -18.61 -14.50
C ASP A 202 -22.61 -17.50 -14.30
N GLN A 203 -23.83 -17.85 -13.85
CA GLN A 203 -24.88 -16.86 -13.58
C GLN A 203 -24.48 -15.84 -12.50
N LEU A 204 -23.81 -16.31 -11.45
CA LEU A 204 -23.34 -15.47 -10.37
C LEU A 204 -22.34 -14.44 -10.89
N PHE A 205 -21.32 -14.85 -11.66
CA PHE A 205 -20.32 -13.91 -12.18
C PHE A 205 -20.84 -13.03 -13.32
N GLU A 206 -21.77 -13.51 -14.15
CA GLU A 206 -22.46 -12.67 -15.15
C GLU A 206 -23.28 -11.54 -14.51
N GLY A 207 -23.88 -11.80 -13.34
CA GLY A 207 -24.66 -10.83 -12.58
C GLY A 207 -23.82 -9.77 -11.85
N LEU A 208 -22.51 -9.98 -11.70
CA LEU A 208 -21.62 -9.07 -10.99
C LEU A 208 -21.16 -7.90 -11.86
N LYS A 209 -21.04 -6.73 -11.23
CA LYS A 209 -20.44 -5.55 -11.87
C LYS A 209 -19.01 -5.88 -12.30
N GLU A 210 -18.69 -5.62 -13.57
CA GLU A 210 -17.38 -5.93 -14.16
C GLU A 210 -16.97 -7.41 -14.05
N GLN A 211 -17.94 -8.32 -13.87
CA GLN A 211 -17.72 -9.77 -13.68
C GLN A 211 -16.71 -10.07 -12.57
N LYS A 212 -16.74 -9.24 -11.50
CA LYS A 212 -15.75 -9.21 -10.44
C LYS A 212 -16.43 -9.33 -9.09
N LEU A 213 -16.04 -10.34 -8.32
CA LEU A 213 -16.43 -10.48 -6.93
C LEU A 213 -15.33 -9.90 -6.04
N VAL A 214 -15.64 -8.97 -5.14
CA VAL A 214 -14.65 -8.39 -4.22
C VAL A 214 -14.96 -8.87 -2.81
N LEU A 215 -13.97 -9.51 -2.19
CA LEU A 215 -14.11 -10.19 -0.92
C LEU A 215 -13.09 -9.64 0.08
N SER A 216 -13.54 -9.32 1.30
CA SER A 216 -12.63 -8.87 2.35
C SER A 216 -11.93 -10.07 3.01
N THR A 217 -10.62 -9.95 3.27
CA THR A 217 -9.87 -10.97 4.02
C THR A 217 -10.39 -11.13 5.45
N ASN A 218 -11.14 -10.15 5.98
CA ASN A 218 -11.76 -10.27 7.30
C ASN A 218 -12.87 -11.32 7.33
N TRP A 219 -13.39 -11.77 6.18
CA TRP A 219 -14.30 -12.91 6.14
C TRP A 219 -13.64 -14.21 6.65
N LEU A 220 -12.30 -14.30 6.64
CA LEU A 220 -11.55 -15.42 7.21
C LEU A 220 -11.36 -15.29 8.73
N LYS A 221 -11.51 -14.09 9.29
CA LYS A 221 -11.34 -13.83 10.73
C LYS A 221 -12.66 -14.05 11.46
N GLY A 222 -12.61 -14.75 12.59
CA GLY A 222 -13.76 -14.84 13.50
C GLY A 222 -14.11 -13.47 14.10
N GLU A 223 -15.36 -13.29 14.52
CA GLU A 223 -15.82 -12.05 15.15
C GLU A 223 -14.96 -11.74 16.39
N SER A 224 -14.07 -10.76 16.28
CA SER A 224 -13.41 -10.16 17.42
C SER A 224 -14.20 -8.93 17.83
N GLU A 225 -14.88 -9.00 18.98
CA GLU A 225 -15.56 -7.86 19.57
C GLU A 225 -14.54 -6.78 19.91
N SER A 226 -14.54 -5.69 19.14
CA SER A 226 -13.83 -4.47 19.54
C SER A 226 -14.77 -3.66 20.42
N GLU A 227 -14.54 -3.70 21.74
CA GLU A 227 -15.26 -2.86 22.70
C GLU A 227 -14.93 -1.37 22.43
N GLY A 228 -15.89 -0.66 21.83
CA GLY A 228 -15.75 0.77 21.56
C GLY A 228 -16.05 1.61 22.80
N SER A 229 -15.02 2.24 23.36
CA SER A 229 -15.13 3.30 24.38
C SER A 229 -15.66 4.63 23.80
N GLU A 230 -16.03 5.55 24.70
CA GLU A 230 -16.59 6.87 24.41
C GLU A 230 -15.70 7.75 23.51
N THR A 231 -16.33 8.71 22.82
CA THR A 231 -15.67 9.68 21.94
C THR A 231 -14.62 10.50 22.71
N GLU A 232 -13.36 10.09 22.61
CA GLU A 232 -12.25 10.80 23.23
C GLU A 232 -12.02 12.18 22.58
N SER A 233 -11.58 13.15 23.40
CA SER A 233 -11.17 14.47 22.88
C SER A 233 -9.98 14.34 21.94
N TYR A 234 -9.84 15.25 20.96
CA TYR A 234 -8.74 15.21 19.98
C TYR A 234 -7.33 15.13 20.61
N LEU A 235 -7.13 15.75 21.79
CA LEU A 235 -5.87 15.67 22.50
C LEU A 235 -5.61 14.26 23.07
N ASN A 236 -6.65 13.60 23.58
CA ASN A 236 -6.53 12.23 24.06
C ASN A 236 -6.25 11.26 22.89
N GLN A 237 -6.89 11.49 21.74
CA GLN A 237 -6.62 10.75 20.50
C GLN A 237 -5.15 10.85 20.08
N VAL A 238 -4.56 12.04 20.12
CA VAL A 238 -3.12 12.23 19.84
C VAL A 238 -2.25 11.55 20.90
N LEU A 239 -2.59 11.68 22.18
CA LEU A 239 -1.85 11.03 23.27
C LEU A 239 -1.89 9.51 23.19
N ALA A 240 -3.03 8.93 22.79
CA ALA A 240 -3.20 7.49 22.59
C ALA A 240 -2.27 6.99 21.49
N ILE A 241 -2.17 7.72 20.38
CA ILE A 241 -1.27 7.35 19.27
C ILE A 241 0.20 7.44 19.68
N CYS A 242 0.56 8.46 20.45
CA CYS A 242 1.94 8.64 20.94
C CYS A 242 2.28 7.77 22.17
N SER A 243 1.38 6.91 22.64
CA SER A 243 1.63 6.09 23.82
C SER A 243 2.54 4.90 23.49
N ASP A 244 3.51 4.65 24.38
CA ASP A 244 4.47 3.55 24.30
C ASP A 244 3.93 2.25 24.94
N GLU A 245 2.61 2.14 25.11
CA GLU A 245 2.03 1.00 25.81
C GLU A 245 2.23 -0.32 25.04
N PRO A 246 2.60 -1.41 25.73
CA PRO A 246 2.73 -2.72 25.12
C PRO A 246 1.36 -3.19 24.63
N GLY A 247 1.16 -3.15 23.30
CA GLY A 247 -0.13 -3.40 22.67
C GLY A 247 -0.51 -2.39 21.57
N ASN A 248 0.28 -1.31 21.41
CA ASN A 248 0.08 -0.37 20.30
C ASN A 248 0.41 -1.06 18.96
N THR A 249 -0.61 -1.63 18.31
CA THR A 249 -0.50 -2.32 17.00
C THR A 249 -0.11 -1.40 15.87
N SER A 250 -0.10 -0.09 16.11
CA SER A 250 0.28 0.91 15.13
C SER A 250 1.79 1.00 14.94
N ARG A 251 2.65 0.33 15.72
CA ARG A 251 4.10 0.35 15.48
C ARG A 251 4.50 -0.59 14.34
N ILE A 252 5.55 -0.22 13.60
CA ILE A 252 6.18 -1.10 12.62
C ILE A 252 6.60 -2.38 13.34
N PRO A 253 6.12 -3.56 12.88
CA PRO A 253 6.48 -4.82 13.50
C PRO A 253 7.99 -5.04 13.37
N THR A 254 8.64 -5.40 14.48
CA THR A 254 10.01 -5.90 14.43
C THR A 254 9.94 -7.36 13.97
N LEU A 255 10.36 -7.61 12.73
CA LEU A 255 10.39 -8.97 12.18
C LEU A 255 11.44 -9.80 12.90
N SER A 256 11.05 -11.00 13.31
CA SER A 256 11.95 -12.02 13.84
C SER A 256 12.87 -12.57 12.77
N GLU A 257 14.00 -13.16 13.17
CA GLU A 257 14.93 -13.82 12.25
C GLU A 257 14.23 -14.94 11.44
N ALA A 258 13.25 -15.62 12.04
CA ALA A 258 12.48 -16.66 11.38
C ALA A 258 11.57 -16.08 10.28
N GLU A 259 10.91 -14.94 10.53
CA GLU A 259 10.09 -14.25 9.53
C GLU A 259 10.94 -13.73 8.37
N ILE A 260 12.08 -13.09 8.68
CA ILE A 260 13.03 -12.63 7.66
C ILE A 260 13.54 -13.81 6.81
N PHE A 261 13.83 -14.95 7.44
CA PHE A 261 14.27 -16.15 6.73
C PHE A 261 13.19 -16.69 5.78
N GLN A 262 11.92 -16.72 6.21
CA GLN A 262 10.82 -17.13 5.33
C GLN A 262 10.64 -16.14 4.18
N ASP A 263 10.64 -14.83 4.46
CA ASP A 263 10.54 -13.81 3.43
C ASP A 263 11.66 -13.92 2.40
N ALA A 264 12.90 -14.18 2.85
CA ALA A 264 14.05 -14.39 1.95
C ALA A 264 13.86 -15.61 1.04
N LYS A 265 13.32 -16.71 1.56
CA LYS A 265 13.03 -17.92 0.79
C LYS A 265 11.91 -17.71 -0.22
N ASP A 266 10.89 -16.97 0.17
CA ASP A 266 9.73 -16.71 -0.68
C ASP A 266 10.08 -15.74 -1.80
N ILE A 267 10.71 -14.60 -1.46
CA ILE A 267 11.08 -13.60 -2.44
C ILE A 267 12.11 -14.11 -3.44
N GLY A 268 12.99 -15.04 -3.04
CA GLY A 268 13.97 -15.65 -3.95
C GLY A 268 13.36 -16.33 -5.18
N ARG A 269 12.08 -16.71 -5.11
CA ARG A 269 11.32 -17.35 -6.20
C ARG A 269 10.46 -16.36 -6.99
N ASP A 270 10.38 -15.12 -6.53
CA ASP A 270 9.43 -14.12 -6.98
C ASP A 270 10.10 -12.91 -7.66
N LYS A 271 9.24 -12.07 -8.24
CA LYS A 271 9.60 -10.82 -8.89
C LYS A 271 8.72 -9.71 -8.35
N LEU A 272 9.29 -8.52 -8.21
CA LEU A 272 8.56 -7.33 -7.81
C LEU A 272 8.54 -6.31 -8.95
N LEU A 273 7.49 -5.50 -8.99
CA LEU A 273 7.36 -4.28 -9.76
C LEU A 273 7.17 -3.14 -8.76
N ILE A 274 8.24 -2.40 -8.48
CA ILE A 274 8.26 -1.28 -7.54
C ILE A 274 8.06 0.00 -8.34
N ASN A 275 6.90 0.66 -8.22
CA ASN A 275 6.54 1.83 -9.03
C ASN A 275 6.74 1.62 -10.55
N GLY A 276 6.56 0.38 -11.02
CA GLY A 276 6.76 -0.03 -12.42
C GLY A 276 8.16 -0.53 -12.76
N GLU A 277 9.15 -0.35 -11.87
CA GLU A 277 10.50 -0.89 -12.06
C GLU A 277 10.59 -2.35 -11.61
N ARG A 278 11.10 -3.21 -12.48
CA ARG A 278 11.22 -4.64 -12.19
C ARG A 278 12.45 -4.95 -11.34
N VAL A 279 12.22 -5.68 -10.24
CA VAL A 279 13.25 -6.23 -9.37
C VAL A 279 13.08 -7.74 -9.26
N GLU A 280 14.13 -8.48 -9.63
CA GLU A 280 14.17 -9.93 -9.52
C GLU A 280 14.56 -10.31 -8.07
N GLY A 281 13.73 -11.10 -7.39
CA GLY A 281 14.00 -11.53 -6.02
C GLY A 281 15.16 -12.52 -5.90
N SER A 282 15.55 -13.16 -7.01
CA SER A 282 16.75 -14.00 -7.10
C SER A 282 18.06 -13.25 -6.81
N ARG A 283 18.03 -11.92 -6.72
CA ARG A 283 19.16 -11.08 -6.30
C ARG A 283 19.45 -11.15 -4.80
N GLY A 284 18.55 -11.76 -4.02
CA GLY A 284 18.64 -11.88 -2.57
C GLY A 284 17.76 -10.88 -1.84
N TYR A 285 17.39 -11.22 -0.60
CA TYR A 285 16.51 -10.43 0.27
C TYR A 285 17.01 -8.99 0.43
N ASP A 286 18.27 -8.82 0.84
CA ASP A 286 18.87 -7.49 1.07
C ASP A 286 18.83 -6.62 -0.18
N ALA A 287 19.06 -7.19 -1.36
CA ALA A 287 19.03 -6.44 -2.61
C ALA A 287 17.61 -5.95 -2.98
N VAL A 288 16.57 -6.68 -2.58
CA VAL A 288 15.16 -6.28 -2.75
C VAL A 288 14.81 -5.21 -1.73
N VAL A 289 15.19 -5.39 -0.46
CA VAL A 289 14.98 -4.39 0.60
C VAL A 289 15.68 -3.08 0.23
N ASP A 290 16.91 -3.13 -0.25
CA ASP A 290 17.65 -1.95 -0.73
C ASP A 290 16.94 -1.24 -1.89
N ALA A 291 16.31 -1.99 -2.80
CA ALA A 291 15.58 -1.42 -3.92
C ALA A 291 14.29 -0.72 -3.45
N LEU A 292 13.55 -1.36 -2.53
CA LEU A 292 12.38 -0.75 -1.88
C LEU A 292 12.77 0.51 -1.09
N GLN A 293 13.84 0.43 -0.30
CA GLN A 293 14.35 1.57 0.47
C GLN A 293 14.74 2.73 -0.45
N ARG A 294 15.48 2.48 -1.53
CA ARG A 294 15.86 3.52 -2.49
C ARG A 294 14.65 4.20 -3.13
N GLU A 295 13.62 3.44 -3.48
CA GLU A 295 12.40 4.02 -4.02
C GLU A 295 11.66 4.86 -2.98
N LEU A 296 11.58 4.40 -1.72
CA LEU A 296 11.01 5.18 -0.62
C LEU A 296 11.77 6.49 -0.37
N GLU A 297 13.10 6.45 -0.39
CA GLU A 297 13.95 7.64 -0.28
C GLU A 297 13.71 8.61 -1.43
N LEU A 298 13.60 8.09 -2.66
CA LEU A 298 13.32 8.88 -3.85
C LEU A 298 11.93 9.51 -3.83
N VAL A 299 10.91 8.76 -3.44
CA VAL A 299 9.54 9.25 -3.29
C VAL A 299 9.50 10.39 -2.26
N LEU A 300 10.14 10.23 -1.09
CA LEU A 300 10.18 11.27 -0.05
C LEU A 300 11.01 12.48 -0.46
N ALA A 301 12.23 12.26 -0.95
CA ALA A 301 13.17 13.33 -1.31
C ALA A 301 12.56 14.26 -2.37
N ARG A 302 11.85 13.69 -3.36
CA ARG A 302 11.10 14.47 -4.36
C ARG A 302 10.10 15.45 -3.72
N GLN A 303 9.40 15.04 -2.67
CA GLN A 303 8.40 15.91 -2.03
C GLN A 303 9.02 17.06 -1.25
N VAL A 304 10.17 16.82 -0.61
CA VAL A 304 10.90 17.84 0.14
C VAL A 304 11.85 18.66 -0.75
N GLY A 305 11.85 18.45 -2.06
CA GLY A 305 12.71 19.18 -3.01
C GLY A 305 14.20 18.85 -2.88
N LYS A 306 14.53 17.66 -2.34
CA LYS A 306 15.90 17.18 -2.10
C LYS A 306 16.22 15.99 -2.99
N THR A 307 17.49 15.57 -3.00
CA THR A 307 17.89 14.29 -3.63
C THR A 307 17.94 13.16 -2.60
N PRO A 308 17.82 11.88 -3.03
CA PRO A 308 17.87 10.74 -2.10
C PRO A 308 19.14 10.71 -1.26
N GLU A 309 20.28 11.12 -1.81
CA GLU A 309 21.59 11.15 -1.13
C GLU A 309 21.64 12.18 0.01
N GLN A 310 20.69 13.12 0.04
CA GLN A 310 20.54 14.11 1.10
C GLN A 310 19.62 13.63 2.23
N THR A 311 19.15 12.38 2.19
CA THR A 311 18.35 11.76 3.25
C THR A 311 19.20 11.52 4.49
N PRO A 312 18.82 12.03 5.68
CA PRO A 312 19.53 11.79 6.91
C PRO A 312 19.54 10.31 7.23
N MET A 313 20.66 9.87 7.79
CA MET A 313 20.84 8.48 8.20
C MET A 313 19.72 7.98 9.13
N ALA A 314 19.21 8.82 10.03
CA ALA A 314 18.10 8.45 10.91
C ALA A 314 16.82 8.12 10.13
N VAL A 315 16.51 8.88 9.07
CA VAL A 315 15.36 8.60 8.21
C VAL A 315 15.63 7.39 7.32
N SER A 316 16.82 7.31 6.73
CA SER A 316 17.23 6.16 5.90
C SER A 316 17.09 4.83 6.68
N ASN A 317 17.54 4.79 7.95
CA ASN A 317 17.36 3.63 8.83
C ASN A 317 15.88 3.31 9.10
N ALA A 318 15.02 4.32 9.29
CA ALA A 318 13.59 4.10 9.45
C ALA A 318 12.96 3.55 8.16
N LEU A 319 13.37 4.07 7.00
CA LEU A 319 12.90 3.61 5.69
C LEU A 319 13.34 2.18 5.38
N GLN A 320 14.48 1.73 5.91
CA GLN A 320 14.87 0.33 5.85
C GLN A 320 13.85 -0.56 6.58
N SER A 321 13.45 -0.20 7.80
CA SER A 321 12.40 -0.92 8.55
C SER A 321 11.05 -0.89 7.81
N VAL A 322 10.69 0.25 7.20
CA VAL A 322 9.51 0.37 6.34
C VAL A 322 9.62 -0.58 5.14
N ALA A 323 10.77 -0.61 4.45
CA ALA A 323 11.01 -1.49 3.31
C ALA A 323 10.87 -2.96 3.68
N MET A 324 11.40 -3.38 4.83
CA MET A 324 11.23 -4.74 5.35
C MET A 324 9.77 -5.06 5.63
N ALA A 325 9.03 -4.16 6.28
CA ALA A 325 7.61 -4.35 6.57
C ALA A 325 6.74 -4.40 5.29
N VAL A 326 7.07 -3.56 4.30
CA VAL A 326 6.46 -3.58 2.96
C VAL A 326 6.71 -4.91 2.28
N LEU A 327 7.95 -5.39 2.28
CA LEU A 327 8.31 -6.67 1.67
C LEU A 327 7.54 -7.82 2.34
N HIS A 328 7.56 -7.87 3.66
CA HIS A 328 6.84 -8.87 4.46
C HIS A 328 5.34 -8.91 4.10
N ALA A 329 4.67 -7.75 4.12
CA ALA A 329 3.26 -7.65 3.80
C ALA A 329 2.92 -7.93 2.32
N SER A 330 3.90 -7.79 1.42
CA SER A 330 3.74 -8.06 -0.01
C SER A 330 3.95 -9.54 -0.37
N ASN A 331 4.52 -10.32 0.54
CA ASN A 331 4.96 -11.69 0.27
C ASN A 331 3.81 -12.54 -0.27
N ARG A 332 4.09 -13.29 -1.34
CA ARG A 332 3.12 -14.14 -2.04
C ARG A 332 2.53 -15.23 -1.15
N THR A 333 3.26 -15.67 -0.13
CA THR A 333 2.72 -16.61 0.86
C THR A 333 1.54 -16.00 1.62
N GLU A 334 1.63 -14.72 2.01
CA GLU A 334 0.53 -14.02 2.68
C GLU A 334 -0.61 -13.72 1.69
N SER A 335 -0.29 -13.11 0.55
CA SER A 335 -1.31 -12.66 -0.41
C SER A 335 -2.00 -13.84 -1.14
N GLY A 336 -1.23 -14.85 -1.52
CA GLY A 336 -1.70 -16.06 -2.19
C GLY A 336 -2.37 -17.04 -1.22
N GLY A 337 -1.89 -17.13 0.02
CA GLY A 337 -2.56 -17.90 1.08
C GLY A 337 -3.95 -17.32 1.39
N SER A 338 -4.03 -16.00 1.61
CA SER A 338 -5.30 -15.31 1.85
C SER A 338 -6.28 -15.51 0.70
N SER A 339 -5.82 -15.39 -0.56
CA SER A 339 -6.68 -15.58 -1.73
C SER A 339 -7.15 -17.03 -1.87
N TYR A 340 -6.28 -18.00 -1.59
CA TYR A 340 -6.60 -19.42 -1.64
C TYR A 340 -7.63 -19.82 -0.58
N GLU A 341 -7.43 -19.42 0.68
CA GLU A 341 -8.37 -19.73 1.76
C GLU A 341 -9.74 -19.12 1.52
N LEU A 342 -9.76 -17.87 1.02
CA LEU A 342 -11.00 -17.17 0.74
C LEU A 342 -11.77 -17.83 -0.41
N LEU A 343 -11.07 -18.19 -1.49
CA LEU A 343 -11.67 -18.97 -2.57
C LEU A 343 -12.14 -20.34 -2.11
N GLY A 344 -11.36 -21.03 -1.27
CA GLY A 344 -11.73 -22.31 -0.69
C GLY A 344 -13.03 -22.22 0.09
N LYS A 345 -13.17 -21.21 0.95
CA LYS A 345 -14.41 -20.93 1.70
C LYS A 345 -15.59 -20.55 0.81
N PHE A 346 -15.32 -19.91 -0.33
CA PHE A 346 -16.36 -19.50 -1.28
C PHE A 346 -16.86 -20.66 -2.17
N LEU A 347 -15.97 -21.58 -2.53
CA LEU A 347 -16.24 -22.64 -3.50
C LEU A 347 -16.50 -24.01 -2.86
N SER A 348 -16.10 -24.25 -1.61
CA SER A 348 -16.26 -25.54 -0.93
C SER A 348 -17.28 -25.46 0.21
N ASN A 349 -18.17 -26.45 0.25
CA ASN A 349 -19.13 -26.62 1.33
C ASN A 349 -18.54 -27.35 2.55
N HIS A 350 -17.28 -27.80 2.49
CA HIS A 350 -16.56 -28.56 3.53
C HIS A 350 -17.24 -29.85 4.03
N GLU A 351 -18.39 -30.23 3.45
CA GLU A 351 -19.12 -31.46 3.75
C GLU A 351 -18.81 -32.55 2.71
N MET A 352 -18.60 -32.15 1.45
CA MET A 352 -18.27 -33.02 0.32
C MET A 352 -17.28 -32.30 -0.62
N ASP A 353 -16.05 -32.80 -0.73
CA ASP A 353 -15.03 -32.26 -1.63
C ASP A 353 -15.29 -32.71 -3.08
N ARG A 354 -16.27 -32.08 -3.75
CA ARG A 354 -16.58 -32.35 -5.17
C ARG A 354 -15.75 -31.52 -6.15
N VAL A 355 -15.17 -30.43 -5.68
CA VAL A 355 -14.28 -29.57 -6.47
C VAL A 355 -12.96 -29.38 -5.73
N LEU A 356 -11.86 -29.36 -6.48
CA LEU A 356 -10.52 -29.13 -5.95
C LEU A 356 -9.99 -27.79 -6.45
N LEU A 357 -9.47 -26.98 -5.52
CA LEU A 357 -8.79 -25.73 -5.84
C LEU A 357 -7.28 -25.99 -5.95
N ARG A 358 -6.71 -25.76 -7.13
CA ARG A 358 -5.28 -25.96 -7.38
C ARG A 358 -4.59 -24.63 -7.73
N PRO A 359 -3.56 -24.20 -6.98
CA PRO A 359 -2.77 -23.03 -7.34
C PRO A 359 -2.06 -23.22 -8.69
N ALA A 360 -2.17 -22.23 -9.58
CA ALA A 360 -1.45 -22.17 -10.85
C ALA A 360 -0.27 -21.19 -10.75
N SER A 361 0.62 -21.41 -9.77
CA SER A 361 1.67 -20.45 -9.38
C SER A 361 2.61 -20.04 -10.53
N ALA A 362 2.82 -20.89 -11.52
CA ALA A 362 3.62 -20.57 -12.70
C ALA A 362 3.03 -19.44 -13.57
N ARG A 363 1.73 -19.16 -13.44
CA ARG A 363 1.00 -18.10 -14.16
C ARG A 363 0.83 -16.82 -13.33
N ALA A 364 1.40 -16.76 -12.13
CA ALA A 364 1.24 -15.61 -11.27
C ALA A 364 2.08 -14.42 -11.78
N SER A 365 1.53 -13.21 -11.65
CA SER A 365 2.22 -11.99 -12.06
C SER A 365 3.28 -11.59 -11.03
N PRO A 366 4.24 -10.72 -11.37
CA PRO A 366 5.08 -10.07 -10.37
C PRO A 366 4.25 -9.40 -9.27
N LEU A 367 4.78 -9.35 -8.05
CA LEU A 367 4.20 -8.59 -6.95
C LEU A 367 4.33 -7.10 -7.26
N GLU A 368 3.25 -6.36 -7.21
CA GLU A 368 3.25 -4.92 -7.51
C GLU A 368 3.24 -4.13 -6.20
N VAL A 369 4.19 -3.20 -6.08
CA VAL A 369 4.31 -2.29 -4.96
C VAL A 369 4.29 -0.87 -5.53
N HIS A 370 3.23 -0.13 -5.22
CA HIS A 370 3.13 1.28 -5.59
C HIS A 370 3.30 2.16 -4.35
N MET A 371 4.13 3.18 -4.45
CA MET A 371 4.51 4.06 -3.34
C MET A 371 4.35 5.51 -3.75
N ASP A 372 3.65 6.29 -2.92
CA ASP A 372 3.58 7.74 -3.05
C ASP A 372 3.49 8.42 -1.66
N VAL A 373 3.30 9.74 -1.65
CA VAL A 373 3.11 10.52 -0.42
C VAL A 373 1.84 11.34 -0.55
N GLY A 374 0.99 11.26 0.48
CA GLY A 374 -0.24 12.03 0.49
C GLY A 374 -1.09 11.84 1.74
N PRO A 375 -2.31 12.40 1.73
CA PRO A 375 -3.22 12.31 2.85
C PRO A 375 -3.90 10.93 2.87
N TYR A 376 -4.23 10.48 4.07
CA TYR A 376 -4.96 9.23 4.30
C TYR A 376 -5.74 9.29 5.63
N LEU A 377 -6.73 8.39 5.80
CA LEU A 377 -7.42 8.23 7.07
C LEU A 377 -6.67 7.25 7.99
N GLU A 378 -6.46 7.66 9.23
CA GLU A 378 -5.79 6.92 10.29
C GLU A 378 -6.79 6.47 11.35
N THR A 379 -6.64 5.23 11.81
CA THR A 379 -7.44 4.70 12.91
C THR A 379 -6.82 5.10 14.23
N VAL A 380 -7.60 5.72 15.11
CA VAL A 380 -7.13 6.10 16.44
C VAL A 380 -7.61 5.05 17.46
N PRO A 381 -6.72 4.43 18.24
CA PRO A 381 -7.11 3.57 19.35
C PRO A 381 -8.12 4.27 20.26
N GLY A 382 -9.21 3.59 20.62
CA GLY A 382 -10.26 4.15 21.49
C GLY A 382 -11.22 5.13 20.80
N SER A 383 -11.02 5.50 19.53
CA SER A 383 -11.95 6.35 18.78
C SER A 383 -12.75 5.55 17.75
N LYS A 384 -14.05 5.86 17.63
CA LYS A 384 -14.88 5.38 16.52
C LYS A 384 -14.63 6.15 15.22
N GLU A 385 -14.19 7.40 15.30
CA GLU A 385 -13.97 8.26 14.14
C GLU A 385 -12.48 8.25 13.76
N PRO A 386 -12.15 7.91 12.49
CA PRO A 386 -10.79 8.03 12.02
C PRO A 386 -10.39 9.51 11.90
N THR A 387 -9.09 9.77 11.96
CA THR A 387 -8.51 11.10 11.80
C THR A 387 -7.72 11.20 10.50
N TRP A 388 -7.45 12.40 10.02
CA TRP A 388 -6.62 12.59 8.83
C TRP A 388 -5.15 12.58 9.21
N ALA A 389 -4.36 11.80 8.50
CA ALA A 389 -2.91 11.80 8.58
C ALA A 389 -2.31 12.07 7.21
N PHE A 390 -1.00 12.27 7.19
CA PHE A 390 -0.23 12.52 5.98
C PHE A 390 1.08 11.74 6.06
N GLY A 391 1.48 11.11 4.96
CA GLY A 391 2.72 10.35 4.94
C GLY A 391 2.87 9.48 3.71
N LEU A 392 3.75 8.49 3.83
CA LEU A 392 4.02 7.47 2.83
C LEU A 392 2.80 6.55 2.72
N ARG A 393 2.38 6.29 1.50
CA ARG A 393 1.28 5.38 1.21
C ARG A 393 1.79 4.31 0.26
N VAL A 394 1.66 3.06 0.67
CA VAL A 394 2.15 1.90 -0.06
C VAL A 394 0.97 0.99 -0.39
N LYS A 395 0.69 0.83 -1.68
CA LYS A 395 -0.31 -0.11 -2.19
C LYS A 395 0.39 -1.37 -2.70
N LEU A 396 -0.06 -2.50 -2.19
CA LEU A 396 0.43 -3.83 -2.53
C LEU A 396 -0.64 -4.51 -3.38
N SER A 397 -0.24 -5.06 -4.51
CA SER A 397 -1.12 -5.83 -5.40
C SER A 397 -0.43 -7.12 -5.82
N ALA A 398 -1.14 -8.25 -5.69
CA ALA A 398 -0.64 -9.55 -6.09
C ALA A 398 -1.70 -10.28 -6.92
N VAL A 399 -1.36 -10.57 -8.17
CA VAL A 399 -2.23 -11.35 -9.07
C VAL A 399 -1.79 -12.81 -9.06
N THR A 400 -2.68 -13.69 -8.61
CA THR A 400 -2.51 -15.14 -8.59
C THR A 400 -3.64 -15.80 -9.40
N ARG A 401 -3.39 -17.04 -9.84
CA ARG A 401 -4.38 -17.83 -10.58
C ARG A 401 -4.58 -19.18 -9.92
N TYR A 402 -5.82 -19.66 -9.96
CA TYR A 402 -6.23 -20.95 -9.43
C TYR A 402 -7.07 -21.68 -10.45
N LEU A 403 -6.99 -23.00 -10.44
CA LEU A 403 -7.80 -23.88 -11.27
C LEU A 403 -8.80 -24.58 -10.36
N VAL A 404 -10.06 -24.56 -10.77
CA VAL A 404 -11.13 -25.35 -10.15
C VAL A 404 -11.26 -26.61 -10.96
N CYS A 405 -10.90 -27.74 -10.35
CA CYS A 405 -10.95 -29.06 -10.97
C CYS A 405 -12.09 -29.89 -10.39
N ASP A 406 -12.55 -30.87 -11.15
CA ASP A 406 -13.33 -31.97 -10.60
C ASP A 406 -12.49 -32.74 -9.57
N ALA A 407 -13.09 -33.09 -8.42
CA ALA A 407 -12.39 -33.85 -7.39
C ALA A 407 -12.23 -35.34 -7.74
N GLU A 408 -13.14 -35.91 -8.53
CA GLU A 408 -13.06 -37.31 -8.97
C GLU A 408 -12.03 -37.48 -10.10
N ASP A 409 -11.91 -36.47 -10.96
CA ASP A 409 -10.89 -36.37 -12.00
C ASP A 409 -10.18 -35.01 -11.98
N PRO A 410 -9.08 -34.85 -11.22
CA PRO A 410 -8.32 -33.61 -11.11
C PRO A 410 -7.69 -33.13 -12.44
N THR A 411 -7.72 -33.95 -13.50
CA THR A 411 -7.29 -33.54 -14.84
C THR A 411 -8.38 -32.79 -15.61
N ASN A 412 -9.64 -32.91 -15.18
CA ASN A 412 -10.76 -32.16 -15.69
C ASN A 412 -10.80 -30.76 -15.03
N GLU A 413 -10.29 -29.77 -15.75
CA GLU A 413 -10.29 -28.36 -15.35
C GLU A 413 -11.62 -27.70 -15.74
N LEU A 414 -12.40 -27.29 -14.76
CA LEU A 414 -13.73 -26.69 -14.96
C LEU A 414 -13.59 -25.18 -15.23
N TYR A 415 -12.82 -24.49 -14.39
CA TYR A 415 -12.62 -23.05 -14.48
C TYR A 415 -11.19 -22.65 -14.13
N GLU A 416 -10.73 -21.57 -14.75
CA GLU A 416 -9.59 -20.80 -14.27
C GLU A 416 -10.10 -19.53 -13.60
N ILE A 417 -9.58 -19.26 -12.40
CA ILE A 417 -9.92 -18.12 -11.58
C ILE A 417 -8.69 -17.25 -11.41
N GLU A 418 -8.81 -15.97 -11.76
CA GLU A 418 -7.81 -14.96 -11.45
C GLU A 418 -8.21 -14.22 -10.19
N THR A 419 -7.28 -14.09 -9.25
CA THR A 419 -7.47 -13.26 -8.07
C THR A 419 -6.46 -12.14 -8.01
N THR A 420 -6.92 -10.95 -7.64
CA THR A 420 -6.07 -9.81 -7.30
C THR A 420 -6.22 -9.51 -5.82
N PHE A 421 -5.21 -9.87 -5.03
CA PHE A 421 -5.10 -9.43 -3.65
C PHE A 421 -4.59 -8.00 -3.63
N CYS A 422 -5.25 -7.13 -2.87
CA CYS A 422 -4.86 -5.74 -2.67
C CYS A 422 -4.77 -5.46 -1.18
N ASN A 423 -3.66 -4.87 -0.74
CA ASN A 423 -3.50 -4.37 0.61
C ASN A 423 -2.80 -3.01 0.60
N ARG A 424 -2.95 -2.24 1.68
CA ARG A 424 -2.46 -0.88 1.77
C ARG A 424 -1.84 -0.63 3.13
N LEU A 425 -0.65 -0.08 3.10
CA LEU A 425 0.11 0.33 4.27
C LEU A 425 0.28 1.85 4.23
N ALA A 426 0.14 2.52 5.35
CA ALA A 426 0.52 3.91 5.47
C ALA A 426 1.44 4.13 6.66
N PHE A 427 2.41 5.00 6.44
CA PHE A 427 3.42 5.38 7.42
C PHE A 427 3.42 6.90 7.52
N PRO A 428 3.07 7.48 8.67
CA PRO A 428 2.96 8.92 8.76
C PRO A 428 4.34 9.56 8.69
N VAL A 429 4.44 10.66 7.94
CA VAL A 429 5.69 11.43 7.75
C VAL A 429 5.34 12.91 7.71
N GLY A 430 6.13 13.79 8.33
CA GLY A 430 6.00 15.24 8.16
C GLY A 430 5.39 15.96 9.36
N LEU A 431 4.61 17.04 9.16
CA LEU A 431 4.17 18.01 10.18
C LEU A 431 2.77 17.76 10.78
N THR A 432 2.41 16.50 11.04
CA THR A 432 1.14 16.13 11.71
C THR A 432 1.46 15.56 13.09
N PRO A 433 0.56 15.64 14.10
CA PRO A 433 0.87 15.08 15.43
C PRO A 433 1.28 13.60 15.43
N PHE A 434 1.03 12.88 14.33
CA PHE A 434 1.41 11.49 14.08
C PHE A 434 2.84 11.40 13.53
N HIS A 435 3.78 12.11 14.13
CA HIS A 435 5.11 12.30 13.55
C HIS A 435 6.00 11.07 13.33
N PRO A 436 5.85 9.93 14.02
CA PRO A 436 6.94 8.97 13.98
C PRO A 436 6.75 7.97 12.83
N LEU A 437 7.78 7.90 11.98
CA LEU A 437 7.98 6.88 10.93
C LEU A 437 8.10 5.46 11.49
N ASP A 438 8.00 5.28 12.81
CA ASP A 438 7.98 3.99 13.48
C ASP A 438 6.57 3.41 13.60
N THR A 439 5.56 4.10 13.04
CA THR A 439 4.19 3.62 12.99
C THR A 439 3.77 3.19 11.58
N MET A 440 2.94 2.15 11.52
CA MET A 440 2.37 1.57 10.32
C MET A 440 0.89 1.28 10.55
N ARG A 441 0.05 1.85 9.70
CA ARG A 441 -1.34 1.42 9.55
C ARG A 441 -1.43 0.45 8.38
N LYS A 442 -2.02 -0.73 8.62
CA LYS A 442 -2.32 -1.75 7.61
C LYS A 442 -3.84 -1.85 7.44
N ASP A 443 -4.31 -1.69 6.21
CA ASP A 443 -5.74 -1.82 5.90
C ASP A 443 -6.21 -3.27 5.91
N ARG A 444 -7.54 -3.43 5.78
CA ARG A 444 -8.10 -4.73 5.42
C ARG A 444 -7.64 -5.10 4.01
N GLY A 445 -7.14 -6.32 3.85
CA GLY A 445 -6.87 -6.88 2.54
C GLY A 445 -8.20 -7.12 1.79
N GLU A 446 -8.21 -6.88 0.50
CA GLU A 446 -9.32 -7.24 -0.38
C GLU A 446 -8.83 -8.18 -1.47
N VAL A 447 -9.60 -9.23 -1.74
CA VAL A 447 -9.37 -10.19 -2.81
C VAL A 447 -10.45 -9.98 -3.85
N ALA A 448 -10.05 -9.48 -5.01
CA ALA A 448 -10.88 -9.48 -6.19
C ALA A 448 -10.78 -10.82 -6.90
N VAL A 449 -11.92 -11.45 -7.22
CA VAL A 449 -12.02 -12.74 -7.91
C VAL A 449 -12.69 -12.51 -9.26
N ARG A 450 -12.15 -13.12 -10.31
CA ARG A 450 -12.71 -13.12 -11.67
C ARG A 450 -12.59 -14.51 -12.30
N LEU A 451 -13.62 -14.92 -13.04
CA LEU A 451 -13.54 -16.08 -13.93
C LEU A 451 -12.75 -15.71 -15.18
N VAL A 452 -11.76 -16.52 -15.54
CA VAL A 452 -11.03 -16.38 -16.79
C VAL A 452 -11.83 -17.14 -17.85
N LEU A 453 -12.51 -16.39 -18.72
CA LEU A 453 -13.22 -16.99 -19.84
C LEU A 453 -12.19 -17.68 -20.77
N PRO A 454 -12.49 -18.89 -21.28
CA PRO A 454 -11.66 -19.52 -22.29
C PRO A 454 -11.49 -18.54 -23.45
N THR A 455 -10.25 -18.14 -23.73
CA THR A 455 -9.97 -17.34 -24.93
C THR A 455 -10.38 -18.20 -26.10
N ALA A 456 -11.40 -17.77 -26.84
CA ALA A 456 -11.82 -18.45 -28.06
C ALA A 456 -10.57 -18.63 -28.94
N SER A 457 -10.13 -19.88 -29.09
CA SER A 457 -9.02 -20.23 -29.96
C SER A 457 -9.26 -19.56 -31.32
N PRO A 458 -8.29 -18.84 -31.91
CA PRO A 458 -8.46 -18.33 -33.25
C PRO A 458 -8.75 -19.53 -34.14
N GLN A 459 -10.00 -19.61 -34.63
CA GLN A 459 -10.42 -20.65 -35.56
C GLN A 459 -9.42 -20.65 -36.71
N GLY A 460 -8.83 -21.82 -36.94
CA GLY A 460 -7.88 -22.04 -38.02
C GLY A 460 -8.45 -21.50 -39.32
N GLN A 461 -7.73 -20.54 -39.91
CA GLN A 461 -7.78 -20.36 -41.34
C GLN A 461 -6.97 -21.51 -41.95
N GLU A 462 -7.67 -22.54 -42.40
CA GLU A 462 -7.20 -23.37 -43.52
C GLU A 462 -7.21 -22.58 -44.82
#